data_AF-A0A7W2TKS1-F1
#
_entry.id   AF-A0A7W2TKS1-F1
#
_cell.length_a   1.000
_cell.length_b   1.000
_cell.length_c   1.000
_cell.angle_alpha   90.00
_cell.angle_beta   90.00
_cell.angle_gamma   90.00
#
_symmetry.space_group_name_H-M   'P 1'
#
loop_
_entity.id
_entity.type
_entity.pdbx_description
1 polymer ?
#
loop_
_entity_poly.entity_id
_entity_poly.type
_entity_poly.pdbx_seq_one_letter_code
_entity_poly.pdbx_strand_id
1 'polypeptide(L)' 'MSEKEPFIEDDVIQAIKEAWAQNPDMRLTQLLINAIAPDDPCSELYSIEDSKLIKLLNNFKNR' A
#
# COMPACT_ATOMS: atom_id res chain seq x y z
N MET A 1 -21.25 2.43 5.38
CA MET A 1 -20.15 3.43 5.48
C MET A 1 -19.01 2.72 6.16
N SER A 2 -17.83 2.65 5.55
CA SER A 2 -16.67 2.06 6.22
C SER A 2 -16.18 3.06 7.26
N GLU A 3 -16.41 2.77 8.54
CA GLU A 3 -15.80 3.55 9.62
C GLU A 3 -14.34 3.12 9.76
N LYS A 4 -13.45 4.08 9.97
CA LYS A 4 -12.04 3.81 10.22
C LYS A 4 -11.91 3.29 11.66
N GLU A 5 -11.36 2.09 11.82
CA GLU A 5 -11.07 1.56 13.15
C GLU A 5 -10.04 2.47 13.86
N PRO A 6 -10.31 2.88 15.11
CA PRO A 6 -9.41 3.78 15.83
C PRO A 6 -8.11 3.05 16.20
N PHE A 7 -6.96 3.72 16.03
CA PHE A 7 -5.63 3.23 16.39
C PHE A 7 -5.12 2.00 15.61
N ILE A 8 -5.76 1.64 14.50
CA ILE A 8 -5.40 0.47 13.69
C ILE A 8 -4.15 0.69 12.82
N GLU A 9 -3.61 1.92 12.77
CA GLU A 9 -2.55 2.30 11.84
C GLU A 9 -1.27 1.48 12.03
N ASP A 10 -0.86 1.26 13.27
CA ASP A 10 0.38 0.54 13.58
C ASP A 10 0.27 -0.95 13.21
N ASP A 11 -0.87 -1.57 13.50
CA ASP A 11 -1.14 -2.97 13.16
C ASP A 11 -1.14 -3.20 11.65
N VAL A 12 -1.78 -2.30 10.89
CA VAL A 12 -1.78 -2.35 9.42
C VAL A 12 -0.36 -2.20 8.88
N ILE A 13 0.42 -1.24 9.39
CA ILE A 13 1.81 -1.05 8.96
C ILE A 13 2.66 -2.28 9.29
N GLN A 14 2.45 -2.90 10.45
CA GLN A 14 3.17 -4.10 10.86
C GLN A 14 2.85 -5.29 9.94
N ALA A 15 1.57 -5.53 9.64
CA ALA A 15 1.15 -6.59 8.73
C ALA A 15 1.72 -6.40 7.32
N ILE A 16 1.75 -5.16 6.82
CA ILE A 16 2.38 -4.82 5.53
C ILE A 16 3.87 -5.18 5.55
N LYS A 17 4.61 -4.81 6.59
CA LYS A 17 6.05 -5.09 6.69
C LYS A 17 6.34 -6.59 6.68
N GLU A 18 5.55 -7.38 7.40
CA GLU A 18 5.71 -8.84 7.47
C GLU A 18 5.42 -9.51 6.13
N ALA A 19 4.34 -9.12 5.45
CA ALA A 19 4.01 -9.62 4.12
C ALA A 19 5.07 -9.24 3.08
N TRP A 20 5.62 -8.03 3.18
CA TRP A 20 6.64 -7.54 2.26
C TRP A 20 7.99 -8.23 2.48
N ALA A 21 8.36 -8.52 3.73
CA ALA A 21 9.57 -9.30 4.02
C ALA A 21 9.55 -10.71 3.40
N GLN A 22 8.36 -11.30 3.22
CA GLN A 22 8.18 -12.58 2.56
C GLN A 22 8.17 -12.48 1.02
N ASN A 23 8.00 -11.27 0.47
CA ASN A 23 7.91 -11.00 -0.97
C ASN A 23 8.84 -9.84 -1.37
N PRO A 24 10.17 -9.97 -1.19
CA PRO A 24 11.11 -8.85 -1.29
C PRO A 24 11.24 -8.25 -2.70
N ASP A 25 10.84 -8.98 -3.73
CA ASP A 25 10.91 -8.52 -5.13
C ASP A 25 9.73 -7.64 -5.54
N MET A 26 8.68 -7.56 -4.70
CA MET A 26 7.50 -6.74 -4.98
C MET A 26 7.71 -5.29 -4.52
N ARG A 27 7.07 -4.36 -5.23
CA ARG A 27 6.86 -2.98 -4.76
C ARG A 27 5.65 -2.90 -3.84
N LEU A 28 5.53 -1.87 -3.01
CA LEU A 28 4.43 -1.79 -2.02
C LEU A 28 3.06 -1.91 -2.67
N THR A 29 2.83 -1.13 -3.72
CA THR A 29 1.51 -1.10 -4.37
C THR A 29 1.19 -2.41 -5.07
N GLN A 30 2.20 -3.11 -5.60
CA GLN A 30 2.03 -4.44 -6.17
C GLN A 30 1.65 -5.45 -5.09
N LEU A 31 2.31 -5.42 -3.93
CA LEU A 31 1.96 -6.25 -2.77
C LEU A 31 0.50 -6.00 -2.35
N LEU A 32 0.10 -4.74 -2.22
CA LEU A 32 -1.27 -4.36 -1.82
C LEU A 32 -2.31 -4.82 -2.85
N ILE A 33 -2.08 -4.60 -4.15
CA ILE A 33 -3.01 -5.06 -5.20
C ILE A 33 -3.11 -6.58 -5.20
N ASN A 34 -2.01 -7.31 -5.04
CA ASN A 34 -2.04 -8.77 -4.97
C ASN A 34 -2.79 -9.27 -3.72
N ALA A 35 -2.63 -8.61 -2.57
CA ALA A 35 -3.30 -8.97 -1.33
C ALA A 35 -4.81 -8.66 -1.36
N ILE A 36 -5.19 -7.52 -1.94
CA ILE A 36 -6.59 -7.09 -2.09
C ILE A 36 -7.30 -7.89 -3.18
N ALA A 37 -6.56 -8.28 -4.23
CA ALA A 37 -7.08 -8.97 -5.41
C ALA A 37 -8.38 -8.33 -5.92
N PRO A 38 -8.36 -7.04 -6.31
CA PRO A 38 -9.56 -6.33 -6.72
C PRO A 38 -10.18 -6.98 -7.95
N ASP A 39 -11.52 -6.98 -8.03
CA ASP A 39 -12.27 -7.51 -9.18
C ASP A 39 -11.90 -6.78 -10.48
N ASP A 40 -11.67 -5.47 -10.40
CA ASP A 40 -11.25 -4.63 -11.52
C ASP A 40 -9.73 -4.35 -11.49
N PRO A 41 -9.04 -4.48 -12.64
CA PRO A 41 -7.61 -4.18 -12.72
C PRO A 41 -7.28 -2.72 -12.36
N CYS A 42 -6.35 -2.55 -11.42
CA CYS A 42 -5.84 -1.24 -11.00
C CYS A 42 -4.38 -1.06 -11.46
N SER A 43 -4.15 -1.01 -12.77
CA SER A 43 -2.80 -0.95 -13.38
C SER A 43 -1.99 0.27 -12.97
N GLU A 44 -2.65 1.42 -12.77
CA GLU A 44 -2.02 2.65 -12.28
C GLU A 44 -1.40 2.47 -10.90
N LEU A 45 -2.08 1.76 -9.99
CA LEU A 45 -1.54 1.46 -8.67
C LEU A 45 -0.47 0.36 -8.75
N TYR A 46 -0.76 -0.73 -9.45
CA TYR A 46 0.14 -1.89 -9.57
C TYR A 46 1.53 -1.52 -10.11
N SER A 47 1.61 -0.56 -11.03
CA SER A 47 2.85 -0.18 -11.71
C SER A 47 3.67 0.93 -11.03
N ILE A 48 3.17 1.54 -9.95
CA ILE A 48 3.89 2.61 -9.24
C ILE A 48 5.19 2.09 -8.63
N GLU A 49 6.28 2.80 -8.88
CA GLU A 49 7.55 2.63 -8.19
C GLU A 49 7.52 3.20 -6.77
N ASP A 50 8.19 2.55 -5.83
CA ASP A 50 8.25 3.01 -4.43
C ASP A 50 8.83 4.42 -4.31
N SER A 51 9.83 4.76 -5.12
CA SER A 51 10.42 6.10 -5.19
C SER A 51 9.39 7.17 -5.58
N LYS A 52 8.47 6.83 -6.50
CA LYS A 52 7.36 7.69 -6.94
C LYS A 52 6.27 7.74 -5.87
N LEU A 53 5.94 6.61 -5.24
CA LEU A 53 4.98 6.54 -4.14
C LEU A 53 5.39 7.46 -2.98
N ILE A 54 6.65 7.42 -2.57
CA ILE A 54 7.20 8.29 -1.51
C ILE A 54 6.97 9.77 -1.85
N LYS A 55 7.25 10.19 -3.09
CA LYS A 55 7.00 11.57 -3.54
C LYS A 55 5.53 11.94 -3.46
N LEU A 56 4.64 11.05 -3.91
CA LEU A 56 3.18 11.26 -3.85
C LEU A 56 2.69 11.40 -2.41
N LEU A 57 3.15 10.53 -1.51
CA LEU A 57 2.80 10.58 -0.09
C LEU A 57 3.33 11.84 0.60
N ASN A 58 4.57 12.26 0.31
CA ASN A 58 5.13 13.50 0.85
C ASN A 58 4.38 14.73 0.35
N ASN A 59 3.98 14.75 -0.92
CA ASN A 59 3.14 15.82 -1.45
C ASN A 59 1.75 15.82 -0.82
N PHE A 60 1.18 14.64 -0.51
CA PHE A 60 -0.13 14.53 0.14
C PHE A 60 -0.13 15.04 1.59
N LYS A 61 0.94 14.78 2.36
CA LYS A 61 1.09 15.28 3.75
C LYS A 61 1.08 16.81 3.85
N ASN A 62 1.48 17.50 2.77
CA ASN A 62 1.63 18.95 2.72
C ASN A 62 0.43 19.65 2.03
N ARG A 63 -0.68 18.93 1.80
CA ARG A 63 -1.94 19.49 1.30
C ARG A 63 -2.86 19.86 2.46
#